data_AF-A0A528INL8-F1
#
_entry.id   AF-A0A528INL8-F1
#
_cell.length_a   1.000
_cell.length_b   1.000
_cell.length_c   1.000
_cell.angle_alpha   90.00
_cell.angle_beta   90.00
_cell.angle_gamma   90.00
#
_symmetry.space_group_name_H-M   'P 1'
#
loop_
_entity.id
_entity.type
_entity.pdbx_description
1 polymer ?
#
loop_
_entity_poly.entity_id
_entity_poly.type
_entity_poly.pdbx_seq_one_letter_code
_entity_poly.pdbx_strand_id
1 'polypeptide(L)' 'VCDPGSVRVIGRRQIEMYSRLIHTVDHIEGRLREGMDAFDAFLSHAWAVTVTGAPKLWAMRFIEQNEKSPRAWYG' A
#
# COMPACT_ATOMS: atom_id res chain seq x y z
N VAL A 1 -1.97 -6.95 -10.87
CA VAL A 1 -0.77 -6.76 -11.72
C VAL A 1 0.22 -7.92 -11.69
N CYS A 2 0.13 -8.86 -10.73
CA CYS A 2 1.07 -9.98 -10.64
C CYS A 2 0.53 -11.27 -11.30
N ASP A 3 1.45 -12.13 -11.73
CA ASP A 3 1.18 -13.49 -12.21
C ASP A 3 0.43 -14.30 -11.12
N PRO A 4 -0.73 -14.93 -11.42
CA PRO A 4 -1.47 -15.71 -10.43
C PRO A 4 -0.58 -16.76 -9.75
N GLY A 5 -0.66 -16.83 -8.41
CA GLY A 5 0.16 -17.74 -7.61
C GLY A 5 1.58 -17.26 -7.30
N SER A 6 2.06 -16.17 -7.94
CA SER A 6 3.37 -15.59 -7.61
C SER A 6 3.35 -14.71 -6.36
N VAL A 7 2.17 -14.23 -5.95
CA VAL A 7 2.03 -13.33 -4.78
C VAL A 7 2.18 -14.12 -3.50
N ARG A 8 3.18 -13.77 -2.69
CA ARG A 8 3.48 -14.45 -1.43
C ARG A 8 3.82 -13.44 -0.33
N VAL A 9 3.40 -13.78 0.89
CA VAL A 9 3.84 -13.09 2.10
C VAL A 9 5.17 -13.71 2.52
N ILE A 10 6.26 -12.96 2.40
CA ILE A 10 7.61 -13.43 2.76
C ILE A 10 7.91 -13.22 4.24
N GLY A 11 7.22 -12.28 4.88
CA GLY A 11 7.31 -12.03 6.32
C GLY A 11 6.02 -11.42 6.83
N ARG A 12 5.56 -11.88 8.00
CA ARG A 12 4.34 -11.36 8.65
C ARG A 12 4.69 -10.82 10.03
N ARG A 13 4.21 -9.61 10.33
CA ARG A 13 4.40 -8.88 11.60
C ARG A 13 5.86 -8.85 12.03
N GLN A 14 6.76 -8.67 11.07
CA GLN A 14 8.18 -8.51 11.36
C GLN A 14 8.40 -7.18 12.06
N ILE A 15 9.34 -7.15 12.99
CA ILE A 15 9.70 -5.97 13.76
C ILE A 15 10.76 -5.21 12.97
N GLU A 16 10.44 -4.01 12.51
CA GLU A 16 11.41 -3.06 11.97
C GLU A 16 11.68 -1.95 13.00
N MET A 17 12.95 -1.83 13.40
CA MET A 17 13.39 -0.83 14.38
C MET A 17 13.99 0.39 13.67
N TYR A 18 13.45 1.55 14.01
CA TYR A 18 13.98 2.85 13.61
C TYR A 18 14.49 3.60 14.85
N SER A 19 15.18 4.72 14.64
CA SER A 19 15.83 5.49 15.71
C SER A 19 14.96 5.82 16.94
N ARG A 20 13.63 5.92 16.78
CA ARG A 20 12.71 6.36 17.83
C ARG A 20 11.41 5.55 17.93
N LEU A 21 11.23 4.55 17.07
CA LEU A 21 9.97 3.82 16.97
C LEU A 21 10.18 2.44 16.38
N ILE A 22 9.18 1.59 16.59
CA ILE A 22 9.13 0.22 16.09
C ILE A 22 7.90 0.08 15.21
N HIS A 23 8.08 -0.42 13.99
CA HIS A 23 6.99 -0.78 13.09
C HIS A 23 6.82 -2.30 13.03
N THR A 24 5.56 -2.75 12.98
CA THR A 24 5.23 -4.12 12.58
C THR A 24 4.90 -4.11 11.10
N VAL A 25 5.67 -4.86 10.31
CA VAL A 25 5.56 -4.87 8.84
C VAL A 25 5.25 -6.26 8.32
N ASP A 26 4.43 -6.30 7.28
CA ASP A 26 4.23 -7.47 6.45
C ASP A 26 4.98 -7.23 5.14
N HIS A 27 5.88 -8.14 4.77
CA HIS A 27 6.56 -8.10 3.48
C HIS A 27 5.85 -9.02 2.50
N ILE A 28 5.42 -8.45 1.38
CA ILE A 28 4.70 -9.14 0.31
C ILE A 28 5.45 -8.88 -1.00
N GLU A 29 5.64 -9.92 -1.79
CA GLU A 29 6.19 -9.80 -3.13
C GLU A 29 5.35 -10.59 -4.12
N GLY A 30 5.50 -10.26 -5.40
CA GLY A 30 4.93 -11.01 -6.51
C GLY A 30 5.66 -10.67 -7.80
N ARG A 31 5.54 -11.56 -8.79
CA ARG A 31 6.14 -11.33 -10.11
C ARG A 31 5.14 -10.62 -11.00
N LEU A 32 5.55 -9.52 -11.64
CA LEU A 32 4.71 -8.82 -12.61
C LEU A 32 4.32 -9.76 -13.76
N ARG A 33 3.10 -9.59 -14.27
CA ARG A 33 2.65 -10.32 -15.46
C ARG A 33 3.45 -9.89 -16.68
N GLU A 34 3.51 -10.77 -17.67
CA GLU A 34 4.02 -10.40 -18.99
C GLU A 34 3.23 -9.20 -19.54
N GLY A 35 3.95 -8.25 -20.13
CA GLY A 35 3.38 -7.00 -20.65
C GLY A 35 3.04 -5.93 -19.60
N MET A 36 3.31 -6.17 -18.32
CA MET A 36 3.21 -5.15 -17.27
C MET A 36 4.58 -4.63 -16.85
N ASP A 37 4.63 -3.37 -16.45
CA ASP A 37 5.86 -2.72 -16.01
C ASP A 37 5.78 -2.13 -14.59
N ALA A 38 6.82 -1.38 -14.21
CA ALA A 38 6.90 -0.75 -12.91
C ALA A 38 5.83 0.32 -12.66
N PHE A 39 5.34 1.00 -13.71
CA PHE A 39 4.27 1.99 -13.58
C PHE A 39 2.93 1.32 -13.33
N ASP A 40 2.62 0.20 -13.98
CA ASP A 40 1.44 -0.61 -13.67
C ASP A 40 1.46 -1.07 -12.20
N ALA A 41 2.63 -1.53 -11.75
CA ALA A 41 2.86 -1.94 -10.37
C ALA A 41 2.58 -0.79 -9.40
N PHE A 42 3.16 0.37 -9.65
CA PHE A 42 3.00 1.57 -8.83
C PHE A 42 1.54 2.04 -8.79
N LEU A 43 0.90 2.23 -9.94
CA LEU A 43 -0.48 2.75 -10.02
C LEU A 43 -1.50 1.80 -9.37
N SER A 44 -1.29 0.48 -9.45
CA SER A 44 -2.16 -0.48 -8.78
C SER A 44 -2.09 -0.42 -7.24
N HIS A 45 -0.98 0.09 -6.69
CA HIS A 45 -0.76 0.25 -5.24
C HIS A 45 -0.82 1.70 -4.77
N ALA A 46 -1.02 2.65 -5.69
CA ALA A 46 -1.20 4.07 -5.37
C ALA A 46 -2.32 4.25 -4.32
N TRP A 47 -2.17 5.30 -3.51
CA TRP A 47 -3.00 5.55 -2.32
C TRP A 47 -2.87 4.40 -1.32
N ALA A 48 -1.73 4.40 -0.65
CA ALA A 48 -1.36 3.36 0.29
C ALA A 48 -2.42 3.23 1.41
N VAL A 49 -2.83 2.00 1.68
CA VAL A 49 -3.84 1.67 2.68
C VAL A 49 -3.37 2.02 4.10
N THR A 50 -2.06 2.12 4.32
CA THR A 50 -1.44 2.50 5.60
C THR A 50 -1.78 3.92 6.05
N VAL A 51 -2.03 4.84 5.11
CA VAL A 51 -2.35 6.25 5.38
C VAL A 51 -3.78 6.64 4.96
N THR A 52 -4.49 5.73 4.29
CA THR A 52 -5.88 5.94 3.85
C THR A 52 -6.84 5.09 4.69
N GLY A 53 -6.85 3.78 4.48
CA GLY A 53 -7.64 2.80 5.23
C GLY A 53 -8.25 1.72 4.34
N ALA A 54 -9.01 0.81 4.96
CA ALA A 54 -9.66 -0.32 4.29
C ALA A 54 -11.16 -0.40 4.67
N PRO A 55 -12.07 -0.69 3.73
CA PRO A 55 -11.86 -0.82 2.28
C PRO A 55 -11.46 0.52 1.61
N LYS A 56 -10.48 0.49 0.68
CA LYS A 56 -9.83 1.69 0.11
C LYS A 56 -10.81 2.76 -0.39
N LEU A 57 -11.80 2.36 -1.19
CA LEU A 57 -12.78 3.29 -1.76
C LEU A 57 -13.61 4.00 -0.69
N TRP A 58 -14.04 3.27 0.34
CA TRP A 58 -14.83 3.86 1.42
C TRP A 58 -13.97 4.80 2.27
N ALA A 59 -12.75 4.37 2.64
CA ALA A 59 -11.82 5.18 3.41
C ALA A 59 -11.46 6.50 2.71
N MET A 60 -11.21 6.46 1.39
CA MET A 60 -10.96 7.66 0.60
C MET A 60 -12.16 8.61 0.59
N ARG A 61 -13.39 8.10 0.44
CA ARG A 61 -14.61 8.92 0.50
C ARG A 61 -14.80 9.55 1.89
N PHE A 62 -14.51 8.79 2.94
CA PHE A 62 -14.58 9.28 4.31
C PHE A 62 -13.56 10.41 4.54
N ILE A 63 -12.31 10.23 4.10
CA ILE A 63 -11.26 11.26 4.18
C ILE A 63 -11.70 12.54 3.47
N GLU A 64 -12.18 12.43 2.23
CA GLU A 64 -12.63 13.59 1.45
C GLU A 64 -13.77 14.37 2.14
N GLN A 65 -14.67 13.67 2.85
CA GLN A 65 -15.79 14.29 3.55
C GLN A 65 -15.42 14.93 4.89
N ASN A 66 -14.32 14.50 5.52
CA ASN A 66 -14.01 14.86 6.90
C ASN A 66 -12.73 15.70 7.05
N GLU A 67 -11.85 15.69 6.07
CA GLU A 67 -10.65 16.53 6.09
C GLU A 67 -10.94 17.95 5.59
N LYS A 68 -10.27 18.92 6.21
CA LYS A 68 -10.51 20.35 5.94
C LYS A 68 -9.87 20.85 4.64
N SER A 69 -8.93 20.09 4.07
CA SER A 69 -8.16 20.48 2.91
C SER A 69 -7.66 19.26 2.13
N PRO A 70 -7.39 19.39 0.82
CA PRO A 70 -6.74 18.34 0.06
C PRO A 70 -5.38 17.99 0.65
N ARG A 71 -5.03 16.70 0.65
CA ARG A 71 -3.75 16.23 1.19
C ARG A 71 -2.54 16.57 0.31
N ALA A 72 -2.75 16.86 -0.97
CA ALA A 72 -1.68 17.16 -1.94
C ALA A 72 -0.57 16.09 -1.93
N TRP A 73 0.62 16.44 -1.45
CA TRP A 73 1.78 15.53 -1.37
C TRP A 73 1.78 14.61 -0.15
N TYR A 74 0.85 14.81 0.79
CA TYR A 74 0.72 13.96 1.97
C TYR A 74 -0.07 12.68 1.63
N GLY A 75 0.64 11.57 1.49
CA GLY A 75 0.05 10.25 1.26
C GLY A 75 0.85 9.40 0.30
#